data_AF-A0A1Y0HLT1-F1
#
_entry.id   AF-A0A1Y0HLT1-F1
#
_cell.length_a   1.000
_cell.length_b   1.000
_cell.length_c   1.000
_cell.angle_alpha   90.00
_cell.angle_beta   90.00
_cell.angle_gamma   90.00
#
_symmetry.space_group_name_H-M   'P 1'
#
loop_
_entity.id
_entity.type
_entity.pdbx_description
1 polymer ?
#
loop_
_entity_poly.entity_id
_entity_poly.type
_entity_poly.pdbx_seq_one_letter_code
_entity_poly.pdbx_strand_id
1 'polypeptide(L)'
;MALTLNDRLPIPHKNAEVKNVTCEFCIVGCGYKSYKWPLGTEGTYKENALSLDLSQQQPTYGDWCSERMYNTVQDRDGKKYNLMVIPDKECMVNIGQNSVRGGMMGVSTFNAASPTKDRLKEPQIFRGGMLMETS
;
A
#
# COMPACT_ATOMS: atom_id res chain seq x y z
N MET A 1 8.98 -19.86 -9.12
CA MET A 1 8.54 -18.53 -8.65
C MET A 1 9.80 -17.68 -8.60
N ALA A 2 10.06 -16.84 -9.61
CA ALA A 2 11.22 -15.97 -9.57
C ALA A 2 10.97 -14.90 -8.51
N LEU A 3 11.80 -14.86 -7.46
CA LEU A 3 11.85 -13.67 -6.61
C LEU A 3 12.41 -12.55 -7.47
N THR A 4 11.58 -11.62 -7.88
CA THR A 4 12.05 -10.32 -8.36
C THR A 4 12.57 -9.60 -7.11
N LEU A 5 13.89 -9.69 -6.85
CA LEU A 5 14.52 -8.87 -5.81
C LEU A 5 14.41 -7.40 -6.25
N ASN A 6 13.64 -6.63 -5.50
CA ASN A 6 13.60 -5.18 -5.64
C ASN A 6 14.42 -4.60 -4.50
N ASP A 7 15.65 -4.20 -4.79
CA ASP A 7 16.58 -3.67 -3.77
C ASP A 7 16.22 -2.24 -3.32
N ARG A 8 15.12 -1.66 -3.85
CA ARG A 8 14.61 -0.34 -3.50
C ARG A 8 13.10 -0.23 -3.69
N LEU A 9 12.48 0.64 -2.90
CA LEU A 9 11.12 1.13 -3.11
C LEU A 9 11.14 2.59 -3.57
N PRO A 10 10.17 3.03 -4.41
CA PRO A 10 10.07 4.44 -4.79
C PRO A 10 9.70 5.29 -3.59
N ILE A 11 10.32 6.46 -3.48
CA ILE A 11 10.11 7.39 -2.37
C ILE A 11 8.86 8.24 -2.66
N PRO A 12 7.91 8.39 -1.72
CA PRO A 12 6.77 9.28 -1.92
C PRO A 12 7.25 10.74 -1.96
N HIS A 13 6.99 11.44 -3.06
CA HIS A 13 7.35 12.85 -3.18
C HIS A 13 6.54 13.72 -2.22
N LYS A 14 7.06 14.90 -1.85
CA LYS A 14 6.45 15.80 -0.85
C LYS A 14 4.96 16.13 -1.08
N ASN A 15 4.52 16.17 -2.34
CA ASN A 15 3.14 16.46 -2.73
C ASN A 15 2.27 15.21 -2.91
N ALA A 16 2.68 14.05 -2.36
CA ALA A 16 1.89 12.83 -2.43
C ALA A 16 0.54 13.03 -1.73
N GLU A 17 -0.53 12.45 -2.27
CA GLU A 17 -1.83 12.45 -1.61
C GLU A 17 -1.73 11.60 -0.34
N VAL A 18 -2.09 12.17 0.80
CA VAL A 18 -2.08 11.48 2.09
C VAL A 18 -3.50 11.31 2.61
N LYS A 19 -3.87 10.09 2.97
CA LYS A 19 -5.15 9.80 3.64
C LYS A 19 -4.92 9.05 4.94
N ASN A 20 -5.82 9.28 5.88
CA ASN A 20 -5.91 8.47 7.10
C ASN A 20 -6.61 7.15 6.75
N VAL A 21 -6.03 6.04 7.20
CA VAL A 21 -6.57 4.69 6.97
C VAL A 21 -6.59 3.96 8.30
N THR A 22 -7.71 3.34 8.61
CA THR A 22 -7.81 2.38 9.72
C THR A 22 -7.51 0.98 9.18
N CYS A 23 -6.81 0.17 9.97
CA CYS A 23 -6.52 -1.22 9.64
C CYS A 23 -7.79 -1.99 9.22
N GLU A 24 -7.74 -2.67 8.07
CA GLU A 24 -8.89 -3.41 7.51
C GLU A 24 -9.24 -4.71 8.27
N PHE A 25 -8.39 -5.13 9.20
CA PHE A 25 -8.42 -6.51 9.73
C PHE A 25 -9.09 -6.64 11.11
N CYS A 26 -8.30 -6.64 12.19
CA CYS A 26 -8.82 -6.96 13.52
C CYS A 26 -9.38 -5.74 14.24
N ILE A 27 -10.14 -6.00 15.30
CA ILE A 27 -10.90 -5.02 16.10
C ILE A 27 -10.04 -3.90 16.73
N VAL A 28 -8.72 -4.08 16.83
CA VAL A 28 -7.83 -3.07 17.43
C VAL A 28 -7.94 -1.75 16.67
N GLY A 29 -8.14 -1.77 15.35
CA GLY A 29 -8.33 -0.55 14.57
C GLY A 29 -7.11 0.37 14.54
N CYS A 30 -5.90 -0.21 14.45
CA CYS A 30 -4.64 0.54 14.32
C CYS A 30 -4.73 1.59 13.20
N GLY A 31 -4.16 2.78 13.45
CA GLY A 31 -4.09 3.87 12.49
C GLY A 31 -2.90 3.76 11.55
N TYR A 32 -3.12 4.13 10.30
CA TYR A 32 -2.14 4.17 9.21
C TYR A 32 -2.30 5.46 8.40
N LYS A 33 -1.23 5.82 7.68
CA LYS A 33 -1.29 6.80 6.59
C LYS A 33 -1.10 6.07 5.26
N SER A 34 -1.95 6.35 4.28
CA SER A 34 -1.72 5.95 2.90
C SER A 34 -1.19 7.13 2.09
N TYR A 35 -0.03 6.95 1.47
CA TYR A 35 0.58 7.87 0.52
C TYR A 35 0.34 7.34 -0.89
N LYS A 36 -0.23 8.17 -1.76
CA LYS A 36 -0.50 7.84 -3.16
C LYS A 36 0.10 8.91 -4.07
N TRP A 37 0.86 8.48 -5.08
CA TRP A 37 1.48 9.39 -6.04
C TRP A 37 1.64 8.75 -7.43
N PRO A 38 1.78 9.53 -8.51
CA PRO A 38 1.85 8.98 -9.87
C PRO A 38 2.97 7.95 -10.05
N LEU A 39 2.69 6.88 -10.79
CA LEU A 39 3.72 5.92 -11.17
C LEU A 39 4.79 6.59 -12.05
N GLY A 40 6.06 6.29 -11.81
CA GLY A 40 7.19 6.89 -12.54
C GLY A 40 7.68 8.22 -11.96
N THR A 41 7.06 8.71 -10.89
CA THR A 41 7.60 9.83 -10.11
C THR A 41 8.05 9.35 -8.73
N GLU A 42 9.04 10.04 -8.15
CA GLU A 42 9.52 9.78 -6.80
C GLU A 42 10.04 11.07 -6.15
N GLY A 43 10.03 11.09 -4.82
CA GLY A 43 10.71 12.11 -4.01
C GLY A 43 12.21 11.89 -3.98
N THR A 44 12.92 12.78 -3.29
CA THR A 44 14.36 12.62 -3.06
C THR A 44 14.61 12.07 -1.66
N TYR A 45 15.86 11.68 -1.38
CA TYR A 45 16.25 11.21 -0.06
C TYR A 45 15.97 12.23 1.06
N LYS A 46 15.99 13.54 0.75
CA LYS A 46 15.81 14.62 1.75
C LYS A 46 14.49 15.39 1.58
N GLU A 47 13.87 15.30 0.41
CA GLU A 47 12.59 15.94 0.10
C GLU A 47 11.55 14.88 -0.27
N ASN A 48 10.88 14.36 0.76
CA ASN A 48 9.87 13.32 0.65
C ASN A 48 8.70 13.56 1.61
N ALA A 49 7.59 12.88 1.37
CA ALA A 49 6.38 13.03 2.19
C ALA A 49 6.52 12.45 3.61
N LEU A 50 7.52 11.60 3.86
CA LEU A 50 7.79 11.05 5.18
C LEU A 50 8.52 12.05 6.09
N SER A 51 9.05 13.14 5.52
CA SER A 51 9.87 14.14 6.23
C SER A 51 11.12 13.54 6.90
N LEU A 52 11.75 12.57 6.23
CA LEU A 52 12.96 11.87 6.70
C LEU A 52 14.17 12.19 5.82
N ASP A 53 15.38 12.10 6.37
CA ASP A 53 16.62 11.96 5.57
C ASP A 53 16.90 10.48 5.32
N LEU A 54 16.47 10.00 4.16
CA LEU A 54 16.62 8.62 3.70
C LEU A 54 18.02 8.34 3.10
N SER A 55 18.94 9.31 3.10
CA SER A 55 20.34 9.07 2.72
C SER A 55 21.15 8.43 3.85
N GLN A 56 20.57 8.36 5.05
CA GLN A 56 21.14 7.76 6.24
C GLN A 56 20.35 6.52 6.65
N GLN A 57 21.03 5.56 7.26
CA GLN A 57 20.38 4.40 7.87
C GLN A 57 19.40 4.88 8.95
N GLN A 58 18.15 4.43 8.88
CA GLN A 58 17.16 4.75 9.90
C GLN A 58 17.46 3.96 11.19
N PRO A 59 17.20 4.55 12.37
CA PRO A 59 17.38 3.86 13.64
C PRO A 59 16.44 2.66 13.76
N THR A 60 16.68 1.78 14.73
CA THR A 60 15.89 0.54 14.93
C THR A 60 14.38 0.77 15.01
N TYR A 61 13.93 1.91 15.56
CA TYR A 61 12.53 2.31 15.66
C TYR A 61 12.18 3.53 14.77
N GLY A 62 12.99 3.75 13.73
CA GLY A 62 12.77 4.77 12.71
C GLY A 62 11.56 4.46 11.84
N ASP A 63 11.17 5.43 11.01
CA ASP A 63 10.14 5.23 10.01
C ASP A 63 10.73 4.57 8.77
N TRP A 64 10.07 3.52 8.29
CA TRP A 64 10.43 2.87 7.03
C TRP A 64 9.19 2.28 6.36
N CYS A 65 9.34 1.88 5.10
CA CYS A 65 8.33 1.10 4.38
C CYS A 65 8.93 -0.27 4.03
N SER A 66 8.26 -1.34 4.45
CA SER A 66 8.56 -2.68 3.94
C SER A 66 7.96 -2.88 2.55
N GLU A 67 8.45 -3.86 1.78
CA GLU A 67 7.87 -4.20 0.46
C GLU A 67 6.36 -4.53 0.55
N ARG A 68 5.92 -5.07 1.69
CA ARG A 68 4.52 -5.46 1.92
C ARG A 68 3.59 -4.28 2.17
N MET A 69 4.14 -3.14 2.57
CA MET A 69 3.42 -1.89 2.74
C MET A 69 3.27 -1.11 1.44
N TYR A 70 3.94 -1.55 0.36
CA TYR A 70 3.96 -0.88 -0.94
C TYR A 70 3.20 -1.66 -2.03
N ASN A 71 2.63 -0.95 -3.01
CA ASN A 71 2.04 -1.53 -4.21
C ASN A 71 2.00 -0.51 -5.35
N THR A 72 1.80 -0.98 -6.58
CA THR A 72 1.43 -0.15 -7.73
C THR A 72 -0.02 -0.45 -8.10
N VAL A 73 -0.89 0.54 -7.99
CA VAL A 73 -2.35 0.38 -8.17
C VAL A 73 -2.83 1.18 -9.37
N GLN A 74 -3.92 0.73 -10.00
CA GLN A 74 -4.65 1.53 -10.99
C GLN A 74 -5.91 2.06 -10.33
N ASP A 75 -6.14 3.37 -10.39
CA ASP A 75 -7.34 3.99 -9.82
C ASP A 75 -8.43 4.16 -10.89
N ARG A 76 -9.60 4.63 -10.49
CA ARG A 76 -10.81 4.81 -11.31
C ARG A 76 -10.61 5.74 -12.51
N ASP A 77 -9.61 6.62 -12.45
CA ASP A 77 -9.20 7.49 -13.56
C ASP A 77 -8.37 6.76 -14.63
N GLY A 78 -8.16 5.45 -14.47
CA GLY A 78 -7.38 4.61 -15.36
C GLY A 78 -5.86 4.79 -15.23
N LYS A 79 -5.37 5.71 -14.39
CA LYS A 79 -3.94 5.97 -14.21
C LYS A 79 -3.34 5.04 -13.16
N LYS A 80 -2.04 4.79 -13.29
CA LYS A 80 -1.28 4.01 -12.32
C LYS A 80 -0.61 4.90 -11.29
N TYR A 81 -0.63 4.44 -10.05
CA TYR A 81 -0.10 5.14 -8.89
C TYR A 81 0.77 4.19 -8.08
N ASN A 82 1.79 4.76 -7.47
CA ASN A 82 2.46 4.17 -6.33
C ASN A 82 1.57 4.34 -5.10
N LEU A 83 1.47 3.30 -4.27
CA LEU A 83 0.72 3.29 -3.02
C LEU A 83 1.63 2.77 -1.91
N MET A 84 1.75 3.54 -0.83
CA MET A 84 2.49 3.17 0.38
C MET A 84 1.56 3.32 1.60
N VAL A 85 1.41 2.28 2.41
CA VAL A 85 0.55 2.27 3.60
C VAL A 85 1.37 1.90 4.82
N ILE A 86 1.71 2.91 5.63
CA ILE A 86 2.59 2.76 6.81
C ILE A 86 1.83 3.09 8.10
N PRO A 87 2.16 2.44 9.23
CA PRO A 87 1.50 2.71 10.50
C PRO A 87 1.74 4.14 10.96
N ASP A 88 0.72 4.75 11.57
CA ASP A 88 0.77 6.12 12.05
C ASP A 88 1.37 6.17 13.47
N LYS A 89 2.51 6.85 13.63
CA LYS A 89 3.18 7.06 14.92
C LYS A 89 2.37 7.90 15.89
N GLU A 90 1.55 8.82 15.37
CA GLU A 90 0.72 9.71 16.18
C GLU A 90 -0.61 9.06 16.58
N CYS A 91 -0.93 7.87 16.06
CA CYS A 91 -2.14 7.16 16.45
C CYS A 91 -1.98 6.51 17.82
N MET A 92 -2.70 6.99 18.84
CA MET A 92 -2.62 6.46 20.21
C MET A 92 -2.97 4.97 20.35
N VAL A 93 -3.66 4.39 19.36
CA VAL A 93 -4.04 2.97 19.36
C VAL A 93 -2.83 2.06 19.15
N ASN A 94 -1.93 2.42 18.23
CA ASN A 94 -0.81 1.56 17.83
C ASN A 94 0.57 2.19 17.97
N ILE A 95 0.66 3.53 18.12
CA ILE A 95 1.92 4.25 18.38
C ILE A 95 2.99 3.83 17.34
N GLY A 96 2.60 3.80 16.06
CA GLY A 96 3.46 3.40 14.95
C GLY A 96 3.71 1.90 14.80
N GLN A 97 3.13 1.05 15.65
CA GLN A 97 3.22 -0.41 15.50
C GLN A 97 2.26 -0.92 14.44
N ASN A 98 2.59 -2.06 13.84
CA ASN A 98 1.71 -2.80 12.95
C ASN A 98 1.76 -4.31 13.24
N SER A 99 0.62 -4.98 13.06
CA SER A 99 0.61 -6.45 13.00
C SER A 99 1.06 -6.93 11.63
N VAL A 100 1.43 -8.21 11.52
CA VAL A 100 1.74 -8.86 10.24
C VAL A 100 0.60 -8.73 9.22
N ARG A 101 -0.66 -8.67 9.70
CA ARG A 101 -1.86 -8.48 8.88
C ARG A 101 -1.92 -7.04 8.35
N GLY A 102 -1.91 -6.06 9.25
CA GLY A 102 -2.02 -4.63 8.90
C GLY A 102 -0.83 -4.11 8.10
N GLY A 103 0.38 -4.64 8.33
CA GLY A 103 1.57 -4.33 7.54
C GLY A 103 1.54 -4.82 6.09
N MET A 104 0.55 -5.63 5.71
CA MET A 104 0.37 -6.13 4.35
C MET A 104 -0.69 -5.37 3.56
N MET A 105 -1.31 -4.31 4.09
CA MET A 105 -2.37 -3.57 3.39
C MET A 105 -1.95 -3.04 2.01
N GLY A 106 -0.67 -2.68 1.84
CA GLY A 106 -0.12 -2.32 0.53
C GLY A 106 -0.32 -3.45 -0.48
N VAL A 107 0.33 -4.61 -0.26
CA VAL A 107 0.25 -5.76 -1.18
C VAL A 107 -1.13 -6.39 -1.28
N SER A 108 -1.98 -6.24 -0.25
CA SER A 108 -3.38 -6.70 -0.27
C SER A 108 -4.29 -5.82 -1.12
N THR A 109 -3.86 -4.60 -1.49
CA THR A 109 -4.62 -3.73 -2.40
C THR A 109 -4.64 -4.30 -3.83
N PHE A 110 -5.75 -4.09 -4.56
CA PHE A 110 -5.97 -4.69 -5.88
C PHE A 110 -4.88 -4.25 -6.87
N ASN A 111 -4.27 -5.23 -7.53
CA ASN A 111 -3.34 -5.03 -8.62
C ASN A 111 -3.50 -6.21 -9.59
N ALA A 112 -3.81 -5.92 -10.86
CA ALA A 112 -4.03 -6.94 -11.88
C ALA A 112 -2.80 -7.82 -12.16
N ALA A 113 -1.60 -7.38 -11.77
CA ALA A 113 -0.35 -8.12 -11.91
C ALA A 113 0.04 -8.95 -10.67
N SER A 114 -0.71 -8.87 -9.57
CA SER A 114 -0.42 -9.60 -8.33
C SER A 114 -1.46 -10.71 -8.06
N PRO A 115 -1.28 -11.55 -7.03
CA PRO A 115 -2.29 -12.51 -6.61
C PRO A 115 -3.66 -11.89 -6.31
N THR A 116 -3.74 -10.59 -5.99
CA THR A 116 -5.01 -9.89 -5.71
C THR A 116 -5.89 -9.70 -6.94
N LYS A 117 -5.43 -10.17 -8.13
CA LYS A 117 -6.23 -10.24 -9.36
C LYS A 117 -7.44 -11.18 -9.27
N ASP A 118 -7.50 -12.01 -8.23
CA ASP A 118 -8.60 -12.92 -7.90
C ASP A 118 -9.86 -12.21 -7.36
N ARG A 119 -9.78 -10.91 -7.04
CA ARG A 119 -10.96 -10.10 -6.70
C ARG A 119 -12.01 -10.14 -7.81
N LEU A 120 -13.28 -10.32 -7.41
CA LEU A 120 -14.44 -10.20 -8.28
C LEU A 120 -14.52 -8.78 -8.87
N LYS A 121 -14.79 -8.69 -10.17
CA LYS A 121 -14.88 -7.43 -10.93
C LYS A 121 -16.28 -7.19 -11.48
N GLU A 122 -16.90 -8.28 -11.94
CA GLU A 122 -18.26 -8.26 -12.48
C GLU A 122 -19.19 -9.11 -11.60
N PRO A 123 -20.50 -8.79 -11.55
CA PRO A 123 -21.50 -9.67 -11.00
C PRO A 123 -21.47 -11.05 -11.66
N GLN A 124 -21.79 -12.09 -10.89
CA GLN A 124 -21.85 -13.47 -11.40
C GLN A 124 -23.18 -14.14 -11.04
N ILE A 125 -23.70 -14.94 -11.97
CA ILE A 125 -24.89 -15.77 -11.78
C ILE A 125 -24.56 -17.24 -12.05
N PHE A 126 -25.10 -18.14 -11.22
CA PHE A 126 -24.94 -19.57 -11.41
C PHE A 126 -26.01 -20.11 -12.36
N ARG A 127 -25.60 -20.59 -13.55
CA ARG A 127 -26.52 -21.13 -14.56
C ARG A 127 -25.81 -22.23 -15.37
N GLY A 128 -26.52 -23.34 -15.61
CA GLY A 128 -25.96 -24.46 -16.39
C GLY A 128 -24.74 -25.12 -15.76
N GLY A 129 -24.62 -25.10 -14.42
CA GLY A 129 -23.53 -25.76 -13.69
C GLY A 129 -22.24 -24.94 -13.55
N MET A 130 -22.24 -23.67 -13.96
CA MET A 130 -21.07 -22.78 -13.88
C MET A 130 -21.47 -21.36 -13.44
N LEU A 131 -20.51 -20.63 -12.87
CA LEU A 131 -20.63 -19.19 -12.65
C LEU A 131 -20.35 -18.47 -13.97
N MET A 132 -21.27 -17.60 -14.39
CA MET A 132 -21.13 -16.76 -15.58
C MET A 132 -21.23 -15.29 -15.19
N GLU A 133 -20.43 -14.44 -15.82
CA GLU A 133 -20.49 -12.99 -15.65
C GLU A 133 -21.80 -12.42 -16.21
N THR A 134 -22.34 -11.38 -15.58
CA THR A 134 -23.55 -10.68 -15.99
C THR A 134 -23.44 -9.19 -15.71
N SER A 135 -24.21 -8.37 -16.45
CA SER A 135 -24.40 -6.94 -16.19
C SER A 135 -25.33 -6.68 -15.02
#